data_AF-A0A352RYZ2-F1
#
_entry.id   AF-A0A352RYZ2-F1
#
_cell.length_a   1.000
_cell.length_b   1.000
_cell.length_c   1.000
_cell.angle_alpha   90.00
_cell.angle_beta   90.00
_cell.angle_gamma   90.00
#
_symmetry.space_group_name_H-M   'P 1'
#
loop_
_entity.id
_entity.type
_entity.pdbx_description
1 polymer ?
#
loop_
_entity_poly.entity_id
_entity_poly.type
_entity_poly.pdbx_seq_one_letter_code
_entity_poly.pdbx_strand_id
1 'polypeptide(L)' 'MTALPVIAIVDDDASVRDAMGQLVRSFDLAVELYASGQALLQS' A
#
# COMPACT_ATOMS: atom_id res chain seq x y z
N MET A 1 14.70 17.35 5.16
CA MET A 1 14.48 15.91 4.93
C MET A 1 13.39 15.76 3.89
N THR A 2 13.71 15.21 2.73
CA THR A 2 12.67 14.74 1.78
C THR A 2 12.15 13.41 2.31
N ALA A 3 10.86 13.33 2.61
CA ALA A 3 10.25 12.06 2.99
C ALA A 3 10.42 11.06 1.85
N LEU A 4 10.69 9.80 2.18
CA LEU A 4 10.66 8.72 1.19
C LEU A 4 9.22 8.62 0.65
N PRO A 5 9.03 8.55 -0.67
CA PRO A 5 7.69 8.41 -1.23
C PRO A 5 7.11 7.05 -0.82
N VAL A 6 5.89 7.07 -0.27
CA VAL A 6 5.13 5.88 0.11
C VAL A 6 4.04 5.64 -0.92
N ILE A 7 3.92 4.39 -1.37
CA ILE A 7 2.85 3.94 -2.25
C ILE A 7 1.73 3.36 -1.38
N ALA A 8 0.56 4.00 -1.41
CA ALA A 8 -0.65 3.46 -0.81
C ALA A 8 -1.37 2.56 -1.83
N ILE A 9 -1.61 1.30 -1.45
CA ILE A 9 -2.42 0.36 -2.24
C ILE A 9 -3.78 0.21 -1.57
N VAL A 10 -4.84 0.58 -2.29
CA VAL A 10 -6.22 0.46 -1.83
C VAL A 10 -6.92 -0.59 -2.68
N ASP A 11 -7.29 -1.70 -2.06
CA ASP A 11 -7.97 -2.81 -2.74
C ASP A 11 -8.84 -3.57 -1.74
N ASP A 12 -10.07 -3.89 -2.10
CA ASP A 12 -11.05 -4.55 -1.24
C ASP A 12 -10.84 -6.08 -1.14
N ASP A 13 -10.10 -6.67 -2.08
CA ASP A 13 -9.70 -8.07 -2.01
C ASP A 13 -8.38 -8.24 -1.23
N ALA A 14 -8.42 -9.06 -0.18
CA ALA A 14 -7.24 -9.28 0.66
C ALA A 14 -6.09 -9.97 -0.08
N SER A 15 -6.39 -10.95 -0.93
CA SER A 15 -5.38 -11.72 -1.64
C SER A 15 -4.66 -10.87 -2.69
N VAL A 16 -5.41 -10.03 -3.41
CA VAL A 16 -4.85 -9.11 -4.41
C VAL A 16 -4.02 -8.02 -3.72
N ARG A 17 -4.55 -7.40 -2.66
CA ARG A 17 -3.84 -6.36 -1.90
C ARG A 17 -2.50 -6.86 -1.34
N ASP A 18 -2.49 -8.06 -0.78
CA ASP A 18 -1.28 -8.64 -0.18
C ASP A 18 -0.25 -9.00 -1.26
N ALA A 19 -0.68 -9.64 -2.36
CA ALA A 19 0.19 -9.96 -3.49
C ALA A 19 0.81 -8.69 -4.11
N MET A 20 0.01 -7.63 -4.26
CA MET A 20 0.49 -6.36 -4.79
C MET A 20 1.45 -5.67 -3.84
N GLY A 21 1.17 -5.70 -2.55
CA GLY A 21 2.08 -5.22 -1.52
C GLY A 21 3.45 -5.91 -1.55
N GLN A 22 3.48 -7.23 -1.73
CA GLN A 22 4.72 -7.98 -1.83
C GLN A 22 5.49 -7.65 -3.11
N LEU A 23 4.80 -7.58 -4.26
CA LEU A 23 5.43 -7.22 -5.53
C LEU A 23 6.08 -5.84 -5.46
N VAL A 24 5.35 -4.82 -5.01
CA VAL A 24 5.88 -3.45 -4.98
C VAL A 24 7.06 -3.33 -4.00
N ARG A 25 7.00 -4.01 -2.85
CA ARG A 25 8.13 -4.07 -1.90
C ARG A 25 9.36 -4.77 -2.46
N SER A 26 9.22 -5.69 -3.41
CA SER A 26 10.37 -6.33 -4.08
C SER A 26 11.20 -5.38 -4.94
N PHE A 27 10.68 -4.18 -5.22
CA PHE A 27 11.41 -3.08 -5.88
C PHE A 27 12.02 -2.08 -4.87
N ASP A 28 12.12 -2.45 -3.58
CA ASP A 28 12.61 -1.60 -2.48
C ASP A 28 11.79 -0.30 -2.27
N LEU A 29 10.52 -0.31 -2.66
CA LEU A 29 9.58 0.79 -2.48
C LEU A 29 8.84 0.67 -1.14
N ALA A 30 8.60 1.80 -0.48
CA ALA A 30 7.78 1.85 0.73
C ALA A 30 6.29 1.70 0.37
N VAL A 31 5.58 0.81 1.07
CA VAL A 31 4.19 0.44 0.74
C VAL A 31 3.32 0.30 1.98
N GLU A 32 2.13 0.90 1.91
CA GLU A 32 1.05 0.75 2.88
C GLU A 32 -0.20 0.17 2.21
N LEU A 33 -0.90 -0.71 2.92
CA LEU A 33 -2.03 -1.47 2.39
C LEU A 33 -3.32 -1.06 3.10
N TYR A 34 -4.36 -0.79 2.32
CA TYR A 34 -5.66 -0.33 2.80
C TYR A 34 -6.78 -1.15 2.17
N ALA A 35 -7.73 -1.59 3.00
CA ALA A 35 -8.89 -2.37 2.54
C ALA A 35 -9.98 -1.49 1.89
N SER A 36 -9.90 -0.17 2.04
CA SER A 36 -10.86 0.78 1.49
C SER A 36 -10.30 2.19 1.45
N GLY A 37 -10.94 3.08 0.67
CA GLY A 37 -10.58 4.49 0.64
C GLY A 37 -10.79 5.18 2.00
N GLN A 38 -11.80 4.77 2.75
CA GLN A 38 -12.06 5.28 4.11
C GLN A 38 -10.92 4.92 5.05
N ALA A 39 -10.38 3.69 4.97
CA ALA A 39 -9.24 3.28 5.78
C ALA A 39 -7.99 4.10 5.47
N LEU A 40 -7.78 4.47 4.19
CA LEU A 40 -6.70 5.38 3.78
C LEU A 40 -6.90 6.80 4.31
N LEU A 41 -8.13 7.32 4.28
CA LEU A 41 -8.40 8.68 4.76
C LEU A 41 -8.34 8.82 6.30
N GLN A 42 -8.24 7.70 7.02
CA GLN A 42 -8.20 7.62 8.48
C GLN A 42 -6.82 7.26 9.05
N SER A 43 -5.78 7.11 8.22
CA SER A 43 -4.42 6.73 8.64
C SER A 43 -3.49 7.88 9.00
#